data_AF-A0AAN7I866-F1
#
_entry.id   AF-A0AAN7I866-F1
#
_cell.length_a   1.000
_cell.length_b   1.000
_cell.length_c   1.000
_cell.angle_alpha   90.00
_cell.angle_beta   90.00
_cell.angle_gamma   90.00
#
_symmetry.space_group_name_H-M   'P 1'
#
loop_
_entity.id
_entity.type
_entity.pdbx_description
1 polymer ?
#
loop_
_entity_poly.entity_id
_entity_poly.type
_entity_poly.pdbx_seq_one_letter_code
_entity_poly.pdbx_strand_id
1 'polypeptide(L)'
;MKHQKPRDEENRGKNNGSNSIKMNNNNNMKKKKRLGGGGLSLEAFANAKTKGDFYNPSLIKKQKEFYKNAKHVKKYKKLLKQQSQQHDISPAIRSVEDENETEDGSRMGMNKQNKKNPGVPSLKEMYDKKHEKKEKERIEMQAVLQAKKEEREKAEARRKAAREKMFKKTRAGQPVMKYRIEHLLETIQNSTKN
;
A
#
# COMPACT_ATOMS: atom_id res chain seq x y z
N MET A 1 34.44 -12.40 52.10
CA MET A 1 34.44 -13.82 51.65
C MET A 1 33.58 -13.91 50.40
N LYS A 2 34.22 -14.02 49.23
CA LYS A 2 34.33 -15.21 48.38
C LYS A 2 33.01 -15.66 47.74
N HIS A 3 32.99 -15.57 46.42
CA HIS A 3 32.01 -16.10 45.48
C HIS A 3 31.79 -17.61 45.62
N GLN A 4 30.55 -18.08 45.36
CA GLN A 4 30.29 -19.42 44.80
C GLN A 4 28.92 -19.47 44.09
N LYS A 5 28.97 -19.56 42.76
CA LYS A 5 28.13 -20.43 41.90
C LYS A 5 29.15 -21.18 41.01
N PRO A 6 28.88 -22.35 40.38
CA PRO A 6 27.60 -22.82 39.83
C PRO A 6 27.40 -24.37 39.88
N ARG A 7 26.47 -24.87 39.04
CA ARG A 7 26.30 -26.23 38.46
C ARG A 7 25.32 -27.17 39.18
N ASP A 8 24.54 -28.01 38.51
CA ASP A 8 24.19 -28.25 37.09
C ASP A 8 22.98 -29.22 37.10
N GLU A 9 22.24 -29.27 35.98
CA GLU A 9 21.46 -30.43 35.50
C GLU A 9 20.21 -30.85 36.32
N GLU A 10 19.07 -31.26 35.76
CA GLU A 10 18.78 -31.83 34.46
C GLU A 10 17.27 -31.70 34.14
N ASN A 11 16.98 -31.54 32.85
CA ASN A 11 15.66 -31.70 32.24
C ASN A 11 15.06 -33.08 32.55
N ARG A 12 13.74 -33.17 32.74
CA ARG A 12 12.83 -34.18 32.14
C ARG A 12 11.39 -34.02 32.63
N GLY A 13 10.58 -33.33 31.82
CA GLY A 13 9.12 -33.35 31.91
C GLY A 13 8.51 -33.52 30.51
N LYS A 14 8.81 -34.65 29.87
CA LYS A 14 8.20 -35.07 28.60
C LYS A 14 6.76 -35.51 28.87
N ASN A 15 5.78 -34.65 28.59
CA ASN A 15 4.39 -35.09 28.47
C ASN A 15 4.15 -35.53 27.02
N ASN A 16 4.07 -36.85 26.89
CA ASN A 16 3.84 -37.62 25.68
C ASN A 16 2.50 -37.26 25.04
N GLY A 17 2.52 -37.21 23.70
CA GLY A 17 1.37 -36.85 22.88
C GLY A 17 0.27 -37.92 22.86
N SER A 18 -0.96 -37.45 22.67
CA SER A 18 -2.04 -38.25 22.11
C SER A 18 -2.05 -38.05 20.60
N ASN A 19 -1.65 -39.09 19.88
CA ASN A 19 -1.84 -39.19 18.43
C ASN A 19 -3.33 -39.38 18.09
N SER A 20 -3.64 -38.89 16.89
CA SER A 20 -4.71 -39.33 15.98
C SER A 20 -6.17 -39.14 16.38
N ILE A 21 -6.76 -38.02 15.94
CA ILE A 21 -7.98 -38.06 15.12
C ILE A 21 -7.83 -37.05 13.97
N LYS A 22 -7.34 -37.51 12.82
CA LYS A 22 -7.43 -36.76 11.55
C LYS A 22 -8.86 -36.91 11.03
N MET A 23 -9.74 -35.95 11.35
CA MET A 23 -11.03 -35.81 10.65
C MET A 23 -10.86 -34.84 9.47
N ASN A 24 -10.84 -35.44 8.30
CA ASN A 24 -10.70 -34.82 7.00
C ASN A 24 -12.03 -34.13 6.62
N ASN A 25 -12.20 -32.84 6.95
CA ASN A 25 -13.38 -32.06 6.56
C ASN A 25 -12.99 -30.80 5.76
N ASN A 26 -12.29 -31.01 4.64
CA ASN A 26 -11.84 -29.94 3.74
C ASN A 26 -12.89 -29.43 2.73
N ASN A 27 -14.14 -29.91 2.80
CA ASN A 27 -15.15 -29.57 1.78
C ASN A 27 -16.11 -28.41 2.15
N ASN A 28 -16.15 -27.96 3.42
CA ASN A 28 -17.08 -26.92 3.85
C ASN A 28 -16.51 -25.48 3.91
N MET A 29 -15.20 -25.27 3.71
CA MET A 29 -14.63 -23.92 3.70
C MET A 29 -14.83 -23.14 2.39
N LYS A 30 -15.21 -23.81 1.29
CA LYS A 30 -15.39 -23.14 -0.01
C LYS A 30 -16.63 -22.24 -0.08
N LYS A 31 -17.62 -22.44 0.80
CA LYS A 31 -18.89 -21.68 0.78
C LYS A 31 -18.91 -20.41 1.65
N LYS A 32 -17.94 -20.21 2.55
CA LYS A 32 -17.88 -19.02 3.45
C LYS A 32 -17.14 -17.80 2.87
N LYS A 33 -16.66 -17.87 1.63
CA LYS A 33 -15.88 -16.77 1.01
C LYS A 33 -16.72 -15.72 0.26
N ARG A 34 -18.05 -15.78 0.36
CA ARG A 34 -18.94 -14.97 -0.50
C ARG A 34 -19.44 -13.66 0.11
N LEU A 35 -19.15 -13.36 1.36
CA LEU A 35 -19.38 -12.03 1.97
C LEU A 35 -18.27 -11.78 2.99
N GLY A 36 -17.36 -10.84 2.70
CA GLY A 36 -16.40 -10.29 3.68
C GLY A 36 -15.68 -11.33 4.55
N GLY A 37 -14.87 -12.20 3.93
CA GLY A 37 -14.19 -13.28 4.64
C GLY A 37 -13.21 -12.77 5.71
N GLY A 38 -13.50 -13.13 6.96
CA GLY A 38 -12.56 -13.19 8.09
C GLY A 38 -11.81 -11.90 8.38
N GLY A 39 -12.26 -11.14 9.38
CA GLY A 39 -11.48 -10.04 9.96
C GLY A 39 -10.05 -10.49 10.29
N LEU A 40 -9.12 -9.52 10.28
CA LEU A 40 -7.73 -9.74 10.65
C LEU A 40 -7.66 -10.56 11.95
N SER A 41 -6.75 -11.54 12.02
CA SER A 41 -6.58 -12.34 13.23
C SER A 41 -6.32 -11.43 14.43
N LEU A 42 -6.74 -11.85 15.64
CA LEU A 42 -6.47 -11.10 16.87
C LEU A 42 -4.98 -10.77 17.02
N GLU A 43 -4.13 -11.71 16.62
CA GLU A 43 -2.68 -11.53 16.53
C GLU A 43 -2.28 -10.42 15.55
N ALA A 44 -2.91 -10.34 14.36
CA ALA A 44 -2.66 -9.27 13.41
C ALA A 44 -3.12 -7.90 13.93
N PHE A 45 -4.25 -7.85 14.66
CA PHE A 45 -4.74 -6.63 15.31
C PHE A 45 -3.83 -6.16 16.44
N ALA A 46 -3.39 -7.07 17.32
CA ALA A 46 -2.45 -6.78 18.39
C ALA A 46 -1.10 -6.31 17.83
N ASN A 47 -0.58 -7.01 16.82
CA ASN A 47 0.69 -6.67 16.16
C ASN A 47 0.65 -5.38 15.34
N ALA A 48 -0.54 -4.90 14.94
CA ALA A 48 -0.68 -3.62 14.24
C ALA A 48 -0.42 -2.41 15.16
N LYS A 49 -0.56 -2.58 16.48
CA LYS A 49 -0.32 -1.52 17.47
C LYS A 49 1.06 -1.61 18.14
N THR A 50 1.69 -2.79 18.17
CA THR A 50 2.98 -3.02 18.84
C THR A 50 4.20 -2.86 17.94
N LYS A 51 4.04 -2.86 16.61
CA LYS A 51 5.13 -2.55 15.67
C LYS A 51 5.31 -1.03 15.56
N GLY A 52 6.12 -0.47 16.44
CA GLY A 52 6.59 0.91 16.32
C GLY A 52 7.31 1.12 14.98
N ASP A 53 6.87 2.12 14.23
CA ASP A 53 7.60 2.96 13.24
C ASP A 53 8.63 2.37 12.26
N PHE A 54 8.68 1.06 12.01
CA PHE A 54 9.52 0.51 10.94
C PHE A 54 8.81 0.45 9.58
N TYR A 55 8.07 1.51 9.22
CA TYR A 55 7.52 1.64 7.87
C TYR A 55 8.61 2.05 6.88
N ASN A 56 9.36 1.07 6.37
CA ASN A 56 10.31 1.28 5.29
C ASN A 56 9.66 0.93 3.94
N PRO A 57 9.26 1.93 3.12
CA PRO A 57 8.58 1.69 1.86
C PRO A 57 9.44 0.91 0.86
N SER A 58 10.76 1.00 0.95
CA SER A 58 11.67 0.26 0.05
C SER A 58 11.65 -1.24 0.31
N LEU A 59 11.62 -1.66 1.58
CA LEU A 59 11.54 -3.07 1.96
C LEU A 59 10.19 -3.68 1.57
N ILE A 60 9.11 -2.93 1.77
CA ILE A 60 7.76 -3.36 1.37
C ILE A 60 7.66 -3.52 -0.15
N LYS A 61 8.24 -2.61 -0.93
CA LYS A 61 8.31 -2.72 -2.39
C LYS A 61 9.09 -3.97 -2.82
N LYS A 62 10.28 -4.19 -2.25
CA LYS A 62 11.10 -5.39 -2.51
C LYS A 62 10.35 -6.68 -2.21
N GLN A 63 9.66 -6.76 -1.07
CA GLN A 63 8.89 -7.95 -0.69
C GLN A 63 7.72 -8.20 -1.65
N LYS A 64 7.01 -7.15 -2.07
CA LYS A 64 5.92 -7.24 -3.07
C LYS A 64 6.44 -7.73 -4.42
N GLU A 65 7.57 -7.19 -4.89
CA GLU A 65 8.19 -7.60 -6.15
C GLU A 65 8.69 -9.03 -6.09
N PHE A 66 9.36 -9.43 -5.01
CA PHE A 66 9.78 -10.82 -4.81
C PHE A 66 8.60 -11.79 -4.93
N TYR A 67 7.46 -11.46 -4.30
CA TYR A 67 6.24 -12.27 -4.39
C TYR A 67 5.66 -12.33 -5.81
N LYS A 68 5.67 -11.22 -6.54
CA LYS A 68 5.24 -11.19 -7.95
C LYS A 68 6.15 -12.06 -8.81
N ASN A 69 7.46 -11.91 -8.66
CA ASN A 69 8.46 -12.67 -9.41
C ASN A 69 8.35 -14.17 -9.12
N ALA A 70 8.19 -14.56 -7.85
CA ALA A 70 7.95 -15.96 -7.49
C ALA A 70 6.69 -16.53 -8.15
N LYS A 71 5.61 -15.75 -8.27
CA LYS A 71 4.41 -16.17 -9.00
C LYS A 71 4.69 -16.34 -10.50
N HIS A 72 5.43 -15.43 -11.11
CA HIS A 72 5.82 -15.54 -12.53
C HIS A 72 6.67 -16.78 -12.79
N VAL A 73 7.69 -17.03 -11.95
CA VAL A 73 8.53 -18.24 -12.01
C VAL A 73 7.68 -19.49 -11.85
N LYS A 74 6.75 -19.53 -10.89
CA LYS A 74 5.86 -20.67 -10.69
C LYS A 74 4.94 -20.90 -11.91
N LYS A 75 4.41 -19.82 -12.50
CA LYS A 75 3.60 -19.88 -13.72
C LYS A 75 4.40 -20.41 -14.90
N TYR A 76 5.61 -19.92 -15.10
CA TYR A 76 6.52 -20.36 -16.15
C TYR A 76 6.91 -21.84 -15.99
N LYS A 77 7.31 -22.26 -14.78
CA LYS A 77 7.58 -23.68 -14.49
C LYS A 77 6.38 -24.58 -14.74
N LYS A 78 5.15 -24.08 -14.51
CA LYS A 78 3.92 -24.82 -14.83
C LYS A 78 3.71 -24.96 -16.34
N LEU A 79 3.94 -23.89 -17.10
CA LEU A 79 3.83 -23.92 -18.57
C LEU A 79 4.88 -24.87 -19.18
N LEU A 80 6.13 -24.83 -18.71
CA LEU A 80 7.16 -25.76 -19.14
C LEU A 80 6.77 -27.23 -18.91
N LYS A 81 6.18 -27.54 -17.75
CA LYS A 81 5.67 -28.89 -17.46
C LYS A 81 4.50 -29.30 -18.36
N GLN A 82 3.65 -28.35 -18.75
CA GLN A 82 2.56 -28.61 -19.69
C GLN A 82 3.09 -28.84 -21.10
N GLN A 83 4.11 -28.08 -21.52
CA GLN A 83 4.76 -28.25 -22.81
C GLN A 83 5.53 -29.58 -22.88
N SER A 84 6.26 -29.98 -21.84
CA SER A 84 6.92 -31.29 -21.81
C SER A 84 5.92 -32.43 -21.89
N GLN A 85 4.77 -32.32 -21.19
CA GLN A 85 3.68 -33.30 -21.31
C GLN A 85 3.01 -33.32 -22.70
N GLN A 86 3.01 -32.21 -23.45
CA GLN A 86 2.53 -32.17 -24.82
C GLN A 86 3.54 -32.75 -25.82
N HIS A 87 4.84 -32.72 -25.51
CA HIS A 87 5.89 -33.33 -26.35
C HIS A 87 6.03 -34.85 -26.12
N ASP A 88 5.63 -35.36 -24.96
CA ASP A 88 5.55 -36.81 -24.70
C ASP A 88 4.30 -37.46 -25.33
N ILE A 89 3.32 -36.65 -25.77
CA ILE A 89 2.16 -37.09 -26.56
C ILE A 89 2.39 -36.63 -28.00
N SER A 90 3.13 -37.43 -28.76
CA SER A 90 3.41 -37.23 -30.19
C SER A 90 2.15 -36.84 -31.00
N PRO A 91 2.25 -35.92 -31.99
CA PRO A 91 1.14 -35.52 -32.85
C PRO A 91 0.90 -36.61 -33.90
N ALA A 92 0.24 -37.70 -33.51
CA ALA A 92 -0.46 -38.55 -34.44
C ALA A 92 -1.88 -37.99 -34.63
N ILE A 93 -2.34 -37.96 -35.88
CA ILE A 93 -3.66 -37.49 -36.34
C ILE A 93 -3.69 -36.00 -36.73
N ARG A 94 -2.99 -35.69 -37.82
CA ARG A 94 -3.56 -34.84 -38.88
C ARG A 94 -4.53 -35.68 -39.72
N SER A 95 -5.44 -35.00 -40.42
CA SER A 95 -6.44 -35.48 -41.41
C SER A 95 -7.72 -36.09 -40.84
N VAL A 96 -8.85 -35.39 -41.05
CA VAL A 96 -9.89 -35.75 -42.03
C VAL A 96 -10.89 -34.59 -42.07
N GLU A 97 -10.85 -33.85 -43.18
CA GLU A 97 -12.00 -33.11 -43.71
C GLU A 97 -13.02 -34.17 -44.14
N ASP A 98 -14.29 -34.02 -43.76
CA ASP A 98 -15.38 -34.62 -44.54
C ASP A 98 -16.61 -33.73 -44.47
N GLU A 99 -17.01 -33.30 -45.67
CA GLU A 99 -18.14 -32.46 -45.99
C GLU A 99 -19.43 -33.23 -45.74
N ASN A 100 -20.48 -32.55 -45.26
CA ASN A 100 -21.85 -32.91 -45.59
C ASN A 100 -22.74 -31.66 -45.44
N GLU A 101 -23.07 -31.08 -46.60
CA GLU A 101 -24.25 -30.24 -46.84
C GLU A 101 -25.51 -31.06 -46.46
N THR A 102 -26.61 -30.56 -45.91
CA THR A 102 -27.57 -29.63 -46.50
C THR A 102 -28.71 -29.48 -45.47
N GLU A 103 -29.46 -28.38 -45.59
CA GLU A 103 -30.92 -28.31 -45.43
C GLU A 103 -31.42 -27.21 -44.48
N ASP A 104 -32.01 -26.24 -45.19
CA ASP A 104 -32.88 -25.13 -44.86
C ASP A 104 -33.82 -25.34 -43.67
N GLY A 105 -34.05 -24.26 -42.92
CA GLY A 105 -35.08 -24.26 -41.89
C GLY A 105 -34.82 -23.31 -40.73
N SER A 106 -35.27 -22.06 -40.91
CA SER A 106 -35.81 -21.19 -39.85
C SER A 106 -35.13 -19.83 -39.77
N ARG A 107 -35.68 -18.90 -40.55
CA ARG A 107 -35.66 -17.46 -40.23
C ARG A 107 -36.40 -17.26 -38.90
N MET A 108 -35.71 -17.37 -37.78
CA MET A 108 -36.19 -16.85 -36.51
C MET A 108 -35.41 -15.60 -36.12
N GLY A 109 -36.14 -14.48 -36.05
CA GLY A 109 -35.64 -13.16 -35.76
C GLY A 109 -34.85 -13.10 -34.46
N MET A 110 -33.64 -12.56 -34.56
CA MET A 110 -32.91 -12.06 -33.40
C MET A 110 -32.73 -10.55 -33.54
N ASN A 111 -33.81 -9.80 -33.34
CA ASN A 111 -33.69 -8.44 -32.84
C ASN A 111 -33.21 -8.53 -31.38
N LYS A 112 -31.92 -8.83 -31.18
CA LYS A 112 -31.24 -8.60 -29.90
C LYS A 112 -31.12 -7.09 -29.73
N GLN A 113 -32.20 -6.47 -29.29
CA GLN A 113 -32.11 -5.16 -28.68
C GLN A 113 -31.17 -5.31 -27.49
N ASN A 114 -29.97 -4.75 -27.63
CA ASN A 114 -29.01 -4.59 -26.55
C ASN A 114 -29.67 -3.73 -25.47
N LYS A 115 -30.37 -4.38 -24.52
CA LYS A 115 -30.79 -3.74 -23.27
C LYS A 115 -29.52 -3.35 -22.54
N LYS A 116 -29.03 -2.13 -22.79
CA LYS A 116 -28.00 -1.51 -21.97
C LYS A 116 -28.55 -1.49 -20.55
N ASN A 117 -27.94 -2.25 -19.65
CA ASN A 117 -28.33 -2.25 -18.24
C ASN A 117 -28.24 -0.81 -17.70
N PRO A 118 -29.35 -0.19 -17.26
CA PRO A 118 -29.38 1.22 -16.87
C PRO A 118 -28.60 1.53 -15.57
N GLY A 119 -28.00 0.52 -14.93
CA GLY A 119 -27.33 0.65 -13.64
C GLY A 119 -25.80 0.50 -13.66
N VAL A 120 -25.17 0.23 -14.81
CA VAL A 120 -23.70 0.09 -14.88
C VAL A 120 -23.13 1.24 -15.70
N PRO A 121 -22.38 2.17 -15.08
CA PRO A 121 -21.72 3.25 -15.80
C PRO A 121 -20.82 2.66 -16.88
N SER A 122 -20.84 3.24 -18.09
CA SER A 122 -19.97 2.79 -19.17
C SER A 122 -18.52 2.81 -18.70
N LEU A 123 -17.71 1.83 -19.12
CA LEU A 123 -16.29 1.74 -18.75
C LEU A 123 -15.54 3.07 -19.02
N LYS A 124 -15.95 3.79 -20.07
CA LYS A 124 -15.48 5.12 -20.43
C LYS A 124 -15.82 6.17 -19.35
N GLU A 125 -17.05 6.19 -18.85
CA GLU A 125 -17.46 7.13 -17.80
C GLU A 125 -16.72 6.90 -16.48
N MET A 126 -16.42 5.64 -16.14
CA MET A 126 -15.63 5.30 -14.95
C MET A 126 -14.19 5.80 -15.07
N TYR A 127 -13.63 5.72 -16.28
CA TYR A 127 -12.30 6.25 -16.58
C TYR A 127 -12.28 7.77 -16.48
N ASP A 128 -13.21 8.45 -17.16
CA ASP A 128 -13.32 9.92 -17.19
C ASP A 128 -13.49 10.46 -15.75
N LYS A 129 -14.40 9.89 -14.96
CA LYS A 129 -14.61 10.26 -13.54
C LYS A 129 -13.37 10.05 -12.66
N LYS A 130 -12.55 9.03 -12.94
CA LYS A 130 -11.31 8.78 -12.18
C LYS A 130 -10.25 9.82 -12.51
N HIS A 131 -10.14 10.21 -13.77
CA HIS A 131 -9.21 11.24 -14.22
C HIS A 131 -9.59 12.61 -13.64
N GLU A 132 -10.87 12.98 -13.68
CA GLU A 132 -11.36 14.24 -13.11
C GLU A 132 -11.08 14.34 -11.60
N LYS A 133 -11.34 13.28 -10.84
CA LYS A 133 -11.05 13.27 -9.39
C LYS A 133 -9.57 13.45 -9.10
N LYS A 134 -8.71 12.73 -9.84
CA LYS A 134 -7.26 12.83 -9.68
C LYS A 134 -6.74 14.23 -10.02
N GLU A 135 -7.32 14.88 -11.02
CA GLU A 135 -6.91 16.23 -11.40
C GLU A 135 -7.38 17.28 -10.37
N LYS A 136 -8.59 17.13 -9.85
CA LYS A 136 -9.07 17.97 -8.72
C LYS A 136 -8.18 17.82 -7.49
N GLU A 137 -7.84 16.59 -7.10
CA GLU A 137 -6.91 16.33 -5.99
C GLU A 137 -5.53 16.98 -6.21
N ARG A 138 -5.03 17.00 -7.45
CA ARG A 138 -3.76 17.67 -7.78
C ARG A 138 -3.86 19.18 -7.62
N ILE A 139 -4.93 19.80 -8.11
CA ILE A 139 -5.16 21.23 -8.02
C ILE A 139 -5.30 21.65 -6.54
N GLU A 140 -6.12 20.93 -5.77
CA GLU A 140 -6.29 21.17 -4.33
C GLU A 140 -4.95 21.03 -3.59
N MET A 141 -4.18 20.00 -3.90
CA MET A 141 -2.87 19.80 -3.28
C MET A 141 -1.87 20.89 -3.64
N GLN A 142 -1.86 21.33 -4.90
CA GLN A 142 -1.01 22.42 -5.35
C GLN A 142 -1.38 23.74 -4.64
N ALA A 143 -2.66 24.04 -4.47
CA ALA A 143 -3.13 25.21 -3.74
C ALA A 143 -2.67 25.19 -2.28
N VAL A 144 -2.80 24.04 -1.60
CA VAL A 144 -2.33 23.88 -0.21
C VAL A 144 -0.81 24.05 -0.11
N LEU A 145 -0.06 23.51 -1.07
CA LEU A 145 1.39 23.66 -1.10
C LEU A 145 1.82 25.11 -1.33
N GLN A 146 1.15 25.82 -2.23
CA GLN A 146 1.39 27.25 -2.47
C GLN A 146 1.09 28.08 -1.24
N ALA A 147 -0.07 27.88 -0.60
CA ALA A 147 -0.43 28.58 0.65
C ALA A 147 0.61 28.34 1.75
N LYS A 148 1.06 27.10 1.95
CA LYS A 148 2.13 26.78 2.91
C LYS A 148 3.47 27.41 2.54
N LYS A 149 3.78 27.52 1.26
CA LYS A 149 5.02 28.17 0.78
C LYS A 149 4.99 29.66 1.08
N GLU A 150 3.89 30.34 0.79
CA GLU A 150 3.70 31.76 1.09
C GLU A 150 3.75 32.05 2.59
N GLU A 151 3.15 31.20 3.42
CA GLU A 151 3.22 31.33 4.88
C GLU A 151 4.67 31.24 5.37
N ARG A 152 5.42 30.24 4.87
CA ARG A 152 6.85 30.08 5.19
C ARG A 152 7.67 31.27 4.74
N GLU A 153 7.43 31.78 3.54
CA GLU A 153 8.14 32.93 3.00
C GLU A 153 7.85 34.19 3.83
N LYS A 154 6.60 34.42 4.24
CA LYS A 154 6.23 35.53 5.14
C LYS A 154 6.92 35.39 6.50
N ALA A 155 6.96 34.20 7.08
CA ALA A 155 7.65 33.96 8.35
C ALA A 155 9.17 34.16 8.21
N GLU A 156 9.77 33.70 7.12
CA GLU A 156 11.19 33.88 6.84
C GLU A 156 11.54 35.35 6.58
N ALA A 157 10.70 36.08 5.85
CA ALA A 157 10.86 37.52 5.62
C ALA A 157 10.82 38.30 6.93
N ARG A 158 9.87 37.99 7.82
CA ARG A 158 9.81 38.57 9.18
C ARG A 158 11.08 38.27 9.97
N ARG A 159 11.55 37.01 9.95
CA ARG A 159 12.79 36.60 10.62
C ARG A 159 14.02 37.33 10.07
N LYS A 160 14.14 37.45 8.75
CA LYS A 160 15.25 38.17 8.09
C LYS A 160 15.24 39.65 8.45
N ALA A 161 14.08 40.32 8.39
CA ALA A 161 13.95 41.72 8.76
C ALA A 161 14.31 41.97 10.23
N ALA A 162 13.84 41.12 11.15
CA ALA A 162 14.22 41.20 12.56
C ALA A 162 15.74 41.00 12.74
N ARG A 163 16.31 39.99 12.07
CA ARG A 163 17.75 39.70 12.12
C ARG A 163 18.60 40.84 11.57
N GLU A 164 18.17 41.44 10.47
CA GLU A 164 18.84 42.59 9.87
C GLU A 164 18.88 43.78 10.83
N LYS A 165 17.74 44.12 11.46
CA LYS A 165 17.67 45.16 12.49
C LYS A 165 18.64 44.88 13.64
N MET A 166 18.71 43.64 14.13
CA MET A 166 19.58 43.24 15.24
C MET A 166 21.08 43.29 14.92
N PHE A 167 21.44 43.17 13.64
CA PHE A 167 22.84 43.26 13.17
C PHE A 167 23.27 44.67 12.76
N LYS A 168 22.36 45.66 12.77
CA LYS A 168 22.76 47.05 12.51
C LYS A 168 23.77 47.52 13.57
N LYS A 169 24.81 48.18 13.09
CA LYS A 169 25.91 48.72 13.90
C LYS A 169 26.00 50.23 13.77
N THR A 170 26.48 50.90 14.81
CA THR A 170 26.84 52.31 14.84
C THR A 170 28.16 52.50 14.09
N ARG A 171 28.57 53.76 13.90
CA ARG A 171 29.86 54.11 13.26
C ARG A 171 31.07 53.47 13.94
N ALA A 172 31.01 53.26 15.26
CA ALA A 172 32.05 52.61 16.05
C ALA A 172 31.98 51.08 16.03
N GLY A 173 31.09 50.48 15.22
CA GLY A 173 30.90 49.03 15.12
C GLY A 173 30.09 48.40 16.26
N GLN A 174 29.68 49.19 17.25
CA GLN A 174 28.79 48.74 18.31
C GLN A 174 27.39 48.49 17.75
N PRO A 175 26.66 47.51 18.27
CA PRO A 175 25.29 47.26 17.85
C PRO A 175 24.36 48.41 18.21
N VAL A 176 23.42 48.72 17.32
CA VAL A 176 22.44 49.79 17.55
C VAL A 176 21.47 49.37 18.67
N MET A 177 21.60 50.01 19.84
CA MET A 177 20.85 49.66 21.04
C MET A 177 19.33 49.82 20.89
N LYS A 178 18.87 50.76 20.05
CA LYS A 178 17.44 50.96 19.75
C LYS A 178 16.74 49.64 19.39
N TYR A 179 17.27 48.92 18.40
CA TYR A 179 16.64 47.68 17.92
C TYR A 179 16.76 46.52 18.91
N ARG A 180 17.81 46.52 19.74
CA ARG A 180 17.99 45.48 20.78
C ARG A 180 17.03 45.66 21.93
N ILE A 181 16.86 46.90 22.39
CA ILE A 181 15.91 47.23 23.45
C ILE A 181 14.49 46.93 22.97
N GLU A 182 14.13 47.32 21.74
CA GLU A 182 12.84 46.96 21.12
C GLU A 182 12.61 45.43 21.15
N HIS A 183 13.59 44.62 20.76
CA HIS A 183 13.47 43.16 20.77
C HIS A 183 13.32 42.57 22.19
N LEU A 184 14.07 43.08 23.17
CA LEU A 184 13.94 42.65 24.57
C LEU A 184 12.55 42.97 25.12
N LEU A 185 12.03 44.18 24.86
CA LEU A 185 10.70 44.58 25.27
C LEU A 185 9.61 43.73 24.60
N GLU A 186 9.73 43.48 23.30
CA GLU A 186 8.82 42.59 22.57
C GLU A 186 8.83 41.17 23.13
N THR A 187 10.01 40.65 23.48
CA THR A 187 10.14 39.31 24.09
C THR A 187 9.47 39.24 25.46
N ILE A 188 9.66 40.27 26.30
CA ILE A 188 9.01 40.37 27.61
C ILE A 188 7.48 40.47 27.47
N GLN A 189 6.99 41.29 26.53
CA GLN A 189 5.55 41.43 26.29
C GLN A 189 4.93 40.15 25.73
N ASN A 190 5.64 39.41 24.89
CA ASN A 190 5.16 38.15 24.36
C ASN A 190 5.21 37.04 25.42
N SER A 191 6.17 37.08 26.35
CA SER A 191 6.21 36.13 27.47
C SER A 191 5.11 36.36 28.51
N THR A 192 4.56 37.58 28.63
CA THR A 192 3.47 37.88 29.56
C THR A 192 2.08 37.67 28.97
N LYS A 193 1.96 37.64 27.64
CA LYS A 193 0.69 37.41 26.92
C LYS A 193 0.38 35.93 26.66
N ASN A 194 1.39 35.07 26.72
CA ASN A 194 1.26 33.61 26.62
C ASN A 194 1.14 32.99 28.02
#